data_AF-A0A2D0JRH8-F1
#
_entry.id   AF-A0A2D0JRH8-F1
#
_cell.length_a   1.000
_cell.length_b   1.000
_cell.length_c   1.000
_cell.angle_alpha   90.00
_cell.angle_beta   90.00
_cell.angle_gamma   90.00
#
_symmetry.space_group_name_H-M   'P 1'
#
loop_
_entity.id
_entity.type
_entity.pdbx_description
1 polymer ?
#
loop_
_entity_poly.entity_id
_entity_poly.type
_entity_poly.pdbx_seq_one_letter_code
_entity_poly.pdbx_strand_id
1 'polypeptide(L)'
;MSSRIYGSKWNKARLTFLQQHPLCVMCRQQGRLTAATVVDHIVPHKLKDAMNTRHSKAIKAAQRLFWDKKNWQSLCASHHNSTKQRIEKRGQDIGCDANGYRQIVSNPHNDRSLGYLYFPVT
;
A
#
# COMPACT_ATOMS: atom_id res chain seq x y z
N MET A 1 -8.79 -18.82 7.51
CA MET A 1 -9.50 -17.76 8.26
C MET A 1 -9.89 -16.64 7.30
N SER A 2 -11.03 -16.77 6.62
CA SER A 2 -11.57 -15.66 5.82
C SER A 2 -12.15 -14.63 6.79
N SER A 3 -11.43 -13.54 7.04
CA SER A 3 -11.93 -12.49 7.91
C SER A 3 -13.16 -11.86 7.27
N ARG A 4 -14.23 -11.59 8.03
CA ARG A 4 -15.50 -10.98 7.55
C ARG A 4 -15.33 -9.68 6.74
N ILE A 5 -14.13 -9.11 6.74
CA ILE A 5 -13.77 -7.84 6.12
C ILE A 5 -13.20 -8.05 4.71
N TYR A 6 -12.58 -9.20 4.43
CA TYR A 6 -12.13 -9.61 3.10
C TYR A 6 -13.23 -10.39 2.36
N GLY A 7 -14.45 -9.85 2.36
CA GLY A 7 -15.62 -10.45 1.72
C GLY A 7 -15.92 -9.89 0.32
N SER A 8 -17.12 -10.17 -0.19
CA SER A 8 -17.60 -9.70 -1.52
C SER A 8 -17.47 -8.19 -1.71
N LYS A 9 -17.77 -7.39 -0.68
CA LYS A 9 -17.63 -5.93 -0.69
C LYS A 9 -16.18 -5.50 -0.95
N TRP A 10 -15.21 -6.16 -0.30
CA TRP A 10 -13.79 -5.89 -0.52
C TRP A 10 -13.38 -6.30 -1.94
N ASN A 11 -13.78 -7.50 -2.39
CA ASN A 11 -13.46 -7.96 -3.75
C ASN A 11 -13.95 -6.99 -4.82
N LYS A 12 -15.19 -6.49 -4.71
CA LYS A 12 -15.72 -5.48 -5.63
C LYS A 12 -14.90 -4.19 -5.60
N ALA A 13 -14.64 -3.65 -4.41
CA ALA A 13 -13.89 -2.41 -4.27
C ALA A 13 -12.44 -2.54 -4.77
N ARG A 14 -11.78 -3.67 -4.47
CA ARG A 14 -10.46 -4.03 -4.95
C ARG A 14 -10.39 -4.08 -6.47
N LEU A 15 -11.34 -4.75 -7.12
CA LEU A 15 -11.38 -4.85 -8.58
C LEU A 15 -11.57 -3.48 -9.23
N THR A 16 -12.51 -2.67 -8.74
CA THR A 16 -12.71 -1.30 -9.23
C THR A 16 -11.44 -0.45 -9.06
N PHE A 17 -10.77 -0.55 -7.92
CA PHE A 17 -9.53 0.20 -7.69
C PHE A 17 -8.41 -0.25 -8.64
N LEU A 18 -8.22 -1.56 -8.86
CA LEU A 18 -7.19 -2.06 -9.77
C LEU A 18 -7.46 -1.70 -11.24
N GLN A 19 -8.73 -1.60 -11.65
CA GLN A 19 -9.09 -1.10 -12.98
C GLN A 19 -8.69 0.37 -13.16
N GLN A 20 -8.87 1.20 -12.12
CA GLN A 20 -8.50 2.61 -12.13
C GLN A 20 -6.99 2.84 -11.93
N HIS A 21 -6.31 1.89 -11.29
CA HIS A 21 -4.89 1.94 -10.97
C HIS A 21 -4.18 0.67 -11.47
N PRO A 22 -4.06 0.48 -12.79
CA PRO A 22 -3.63 -0.79 -13.38
C PRO A 22 -2.14 -1.09 -13.20
N LEU A 23 -1.33 -0.10 -12.80
CA LEU A 23 0.12 -0.23 -12.68
C LEU A 23 0.59 -0.24 -11.22
N CYS A 24 1.65 -1.00 -10.97
CA CYS A 24 2.34 -1.00 -9.69
C CYS A 24 3.02 0.36 -9.46
N VAL A 25 2.66 1.05 -8.38
CA VAL A 25 3.22 2.40 -8.08
C VAL A 25 4.74 2.36 -7.86
N MET A 26 5.25 1.29 -7.23
CA MET A 26 6.68 1.11 -6.99
C MET A 26 7.45 0.75 -8.26
N CYS A 27 6.87 -0.08 -9.15
CA CYS A 27 7.49 -0.33 -10.46
C CYS A 27 7.58 0.96 -11.26
N ARG A 28 6.51 1.78 -11.26
CA ARG A 28 6.49 3.04 -11.99
C ARG A 28 7.58 4.01 -11.53
N GLN A 29 7.80 4.10 -10.21
CA GLN A 29 8.90 4.90 -9.64
C GLN A 29 10.28 4.40 -10.08
N GLN A 30 10.42 3.09 -10.34
CA GLN A 30 11.63 2.48 -10.85
C GLN A 30 11.72 2.52 -12.40
N GLY A 31 10.85 3.29 -13.07
CA GLY A 31 10.80 3.38 -14.54
C GLY A 31 10.25 2.13 -15.24
N ARG A 32 9.58 1.24 -14.51
CA ARG A 32 9.02 -0.03 -15.04
C ARG A 32 7.49 0.01 -15.10
N LEU A 33 6.94 -0.51 -16.19
CA LEU A 33 5.50 -0.70 -16.34
C LEU A 33 5.14 -2.15 -16.02
N THR A 34 4.57 -2.37 -14.84
CA THR A 34 4.12 -3.70 -14.40
C THR A 34 2.70 -3.62 -13.90
N ALA A 35 1.86 -4.57 -14.31
CA ALA A 35 0.49 -4.66 -13.85
C ALA A 35 0.42 -4.80 -12.32
N ALA A 36 -0.47 -4.03 -11.70
CA ALA A 36 -0.83 -4.22 -10.31
C ALA A 36 -1.81 -5.40 -10.17
N THR A 37 -1.54 -6.26 -9.20
CA THR A 37 -2.38 -7.42 -8.91
C THR A 37 -2.90 -7.42 -7.48
N VAL A 38 -2.45 -6.49 -6.64
CA VAL A 38 -2.83 -6.39 -5.24
C VAL A 38 -3.13 -4.94 -4.89
N VAL A 39 -4.14 -4.75 -4.04
CA VAL A 39 -4.39 -3.47 -3.36
C VAL A 39 -3.85 -3.60 -1.96
N ASP A 40 -2.95 -2.69 -1.62
CA ASP A 40 -2.24 -2.64 -0.37
C ASP A 40 -2.59 -1.36 0.40
N HIS A 41 -2.49 -1.42 1.74
CA HIS A 41 -2.72 -0.25 2.59
C HIS A 41 -1.40 0.46 2.87
N ILE A 42 -1.29 1.74 2.49
CA ILE A 42 -0.08 2.55 2.69
C ILE A 42 0.28 2.59 4.17
N VAL A 43 -0.68 2.98 5.02
CA VAL A 43 -0.62 2.90 6.47
C VAL A 43 -1.33 1.62 6.93
N PRO A 44 -0.65 0.73 7.68
CA PRO A 44 -1.25 -0.48 8.21
C PRO A 44 -2.48 -0.16 9.05
N HIS A 45 -3.63 -0.72 8.68
CA HIS A 45 -4.90 -0.43 9.33
C HIS A 45 -5.04 -1.09 10.74
N LYS A 46 -4.20 -2.09 11.06
CA LYS A 46 -4.13 -2.79 12.37
C LYS A 46 -5.47 -3.25 12.94
N LEU A 47 -6.39 -3.65 12.08
CA LEU A 47 -7.77 -3.93 12.48
C LEU A 47 -7.91 -5.20 13.33
N LYS A 48 -7.05 -6.19 13.12
CA LYS A 48 -6.97 -7.38 14.00
C LYS A 48 -6.54 -6.97 15.41
N ASP A 49 -5.51 -6.14 15.53
CA ASP A 49 -5.01 -5.65 16.82
C ASP A 49 -6.09 -4.84 17.53
N ALA A 50 -6.76 -3.94 16.81
CA ALA A 50 -7.87 -3.15 17.33
C ALA A 50 -9.03 -4.04 17.84
N MET A 51 -9.40 -5.10 17.11
CA MET A 51 -10.42 -6.06 17.57
C MET A 51 -10.00 -6.77 18.86
N ASN A 52 -8.72 -7.11 19.01
CA ASN A 52 -8.22 -7.76 20.24
C ASN A 52 -8.36 -6.85 21.47
N THR A 53 -8.25 -5.53 21.32
CA THR A 53 -8.45 -4.59 22.44
C THR A 53 -9.90 -4.52 22.94
N ARG A 54 -10.87 -4.99 22.15
CA ARG A 54 -12.32 -4.84 22.40
C ARG A 54 -12.78 -3.39 22.59
N HIS A 55 -11.94 -2.40 22.26
CA HIS A 55 -12.26 -1.00 22.40
C HIS A 55 -12.95 -0.48 21.13
N SER A 56 -14.24 -0.15 21.26
CA SER A 56 -15.11 0.23 20.13
C SER A 56 -14.55 1.39 19.28
N LYS A 57 -13.96 2.41 19.92
CA LYS A 57 -13.35 3.55 19.23
C LYS A 57 -12.12 3.14 18.42
N ALA A 58 -11.30 2.22 18.95
CA ALA A 58 -10.12 1.71 18.24
C ALA A 58 -10.53 0.89 17.02
N ILE A 59 -11.54 0.01 17.17
CA ILE A 59 -12.09 -0.80 16.08
C ILE A 59 -12.65 0.11 14.98
N LYS A 60 -13.44 1.13 15.34
CA LYS A 60 -14.02 2.08 14.38
C LYS A 60 -12.94 2.86 13.62
N ALA A 61 -11.90 3.31 14.31
CA ALA A 61 -10.78 4.01 13.68
C ALA A 61 -10.05 3.10 12.67
N ALA A 62 -9.74 1.86 13.06
CA ALA A 62 -9.09 0.88 12.19
C ALA A 62 -9.96 0.49 10.97
N GLN A 63 -11.28 0.38 11.14
CA GLN A 63 -12.21 0.14 10.02
C GLN A 63 -12.25 1.32 9.05
N ARG A 64 -12.28 2.56 9.55
CA ARG A 64 -12.22 3.76 8.70
C ARG A 64 -10.94 3.77 7.87
N LEU A 65 -9.79 3.49 8.49
CA LEU A 65 -8.50 3.46 7.82
C LEU A 65 -8.38 2.31 6.80
N PHE A 66 -9.04 1.18 7.05
CA PHE A 66 -9.12 0.06 6.11
C PHE A 66 -9.89 0.44 4.83
N TRP A 67 -11.00 1.18 4.95
CA TRP A 67 -11.86 1.57 3.81
C TRP A 67 -11.47 2.91 3.16
N ASP A 68 -10.46 3.59 3.68
CA ASP A 68 -9.97 4.83 3.09
C ASP A 68 -9.20 4.53 1.80
N LYS A 69 -9.81 4.85 0.65
CA LYS A 69 -9.18 4.68 -0.67
C LYS A 69 -7.91 5.52 -0.82
N LYS A 70 -7.78 6.64 -0.10
CA LYS A 70 -6.55 7.45 -0.10
C LYS A 70 -5.39 6.72 0.60
N ASN A 71 -5.72 5.75 1.44
CA ASN A 71 -4.77 4.86 2.07
C ASN A 71 -4.50 3.60 1.23
N TRP A 72 -5.05 3.47 0.02
CA TRP A 72 -4.82 2.32 -0.86
C TRP A 72 -3.75 2.63 -1.90
N GLN A 73 -2.99 1.60 -2.27
CA GLN A 73 -2.03 1.65 -3.36
C GLN A 73 -2.07 0.37 -4.20
N SER A 74 -1.78 0.50 -5.49
CA SER A 74 -1.72 -0.60 -6.44
C SER A 74 -0.31 -1.16 -6.52
N LEU A 75 -0.13 -2.44 -6.20
CA LEU A 75 1.17 -3.11 -6.20
C LEU A 75 1.13 -4.40 -7.03
N CYS A 76 2.28 -4.77 -7.60
CA CYS A 76 2.48 -6.12 -8.11
C CYS A 76 2.74 -7.08 -6.93
N ALA A 77 2.50 -8.37 -7.13
CA ALA A 77 2.72 -9.39 -6.10
C ALA A 77 4.16 -9.39 -5.56
N SER A 78 5.15 -9.13 -6.41
CA SER A 78 6.57 -9.08 -6.00
C SER A 78 6.83 -7.98 -4.98
N HIS A 79 6.45 -6.72 -5.28
CA HIS A 79 6.63 -5.59 -4.37
C HIS A 79 5.77 -5.70 -3.11
N HIS A 80 4.54 -6.21 -3.24
CA HIS A 80 3.67 -6.44 -2.09
C HIS A 80 4.28 -7.46 -1.11
N ASN A 81 4.81 -8.59 -1.61
CA ASN A 81 5.30 -9.67 -0.75
C ASN A 81 6.72 -9.46 -0.23
N SER A 82 7.52 -8.57 -0.86
CA SER A 82 8.93 -8.38 -0.52
C SER A 82 9.23 -6.98 0.03
N THR A 83 9.26 -5.96 -0.83
CA THR A 83 9.69 -4.62 -0.46
C THR A 83 8.75 -3.98 0.55
N LYS A 84 7.42 -4.05 0.32
CA LYS A 84 6.44 -3.49 1.27
C LYS A 84 6.52 -4.19 2.62
N GLN A 85 6.56 -5.53 2.65
CA GLN A 85 6.73 -6.29 3.89
C GLN A 85 8.03 -5.95 4.64
N ARG A 86 9.12 -5.68 3.90
CA ARG A 86 10.39 -5.25 4.49
C ARG A 86 10.30 -3.86 5.10
N ILE A 87 9.70 -2.92 4.38
CA ILE A 87 9.47 -1.54 4.85
C ILE A 87 8.58 -1.53 6.09
N GLU A 88 7.50 -2.31 6.12
CA GLU A 88 6.60 -2.36 7.27
C GLU A 88 7.27 -2.91 8.53
N LYS A 89 8.19 -3.88 8.39
CA LYS A 89 8.94 -4.45 9.51
C LYS A 89 10.09 -3.58 9.99
N ARG A 90 10.77 -2.88 9.08
CA ARG A 90 12.02 -2.16 9.36
C ARG A 90 11.88 -0.63 9.37
N GLY A 91 10.77 -0.10 8.88
CA GLY A 91 10.51 1.33 8.71
C GLY A 91 11.21 1.99 7.52
N GLN A 92 12.03 1.26 6.75
CA GLN A 92 12.89 1.81 5.69
C GLN A 92 13.00 0.84 4.50
N ASP A 93 13.12 1.41 3.29
CA ASP A 93 13.49 0.66 2.09
C ASP A 93 15.01 0.75 1.87
N ILE A 94 15.55 -0.28 1.23
CA ILE A 94 16.99 -0.43 1.01
C ILE A 94 17.22 -0.54 -0.50
N GLY A 95 17.73 0.55 -1.09
CA GLY A 95 18.17 0.61 -2.48
C GLY A 95 19.68 0.46 -2.61
N CYS A 96 20.17 0.41 -3.84
CA CYS A 96 21.60 0.50 -4.16
C CYS A 96 21.80 1.67 -5.15
N ASP A 97 22.85 2.49 -4.96
CA ASP A 97 23.22 3.53 -5.93
C ASP A 97 24.00 2.96 -7.13
N ALA A 98 24.40 3.83 -8.07
CA ALA A 98 25.14 3.46 -9.28
C ALA A 98 26.51 2.80 -9.00
N ASN A 99 27.05 2.98 -7.79
CA ASN A 99 28.30 2.37 -7.34
C ASN A 99 28.05 1.09 -6.52
N GLY A 100 26.79 0.67 -6.37
CA GLY A 100 26.40 -0.51 -5.61
C GLY A 100 26.35 -0.29 -4.10
N TYR A 101 26.50 0.94 -3.60
CA TYR A 101 26.40 1.20 -2.18
C TYR A 101 24.94 1.19 -1.72
N ARG A 102 24.75 0.59 -0.55
CA ARG A 102 23.45 0.50 0.09
C ARG A 102 22.95 1.89 0.49
N GLN A 103 21.84 2.31 -0.08
CA GLN A 103 21.15 3.54 0.26
C GLN A 103 19.89 3.22 1.07
N ILE A 104 19.71 3.92 2.20
CA ILE A 104 18.41 3.97 2.86
C ILE A 104 17.56 4.90 2.01
N VAL A 105 16.69 4.34 1.18
CA VAL A 105 15.75 5.16 0.42
C VAL A 105 14.57 5.44 1.33
N SER A 106 14.30 6.73 1.57
CA SER A 106 13.11 7.17 2.29
C SER A 106 11.89 6.54 1.63
N ASN A 107 10.96 6.03 2.45
CA ASN A 107 9.70 5.51 1.93
C ASN A 107 9.07 6.63 1.08
N PRO A 108 8.96 6.48 -0.26
CA PRO A 108 8.53 7.57 -1.13
C PRO A 108 7.12 8.04 -0.81
N HIS A 109 6.33 7.20 -0.12
CA HIS A 109 4.98 7.51 0.36
C HIS A 109 4.94 8.46 1.55
N ASN A 110 6.08 8.73 2.22
CA ASN A 110 6.18 9.63 3.37
C ASN A 110 6.92 10.93 3.03
N ASP A 111 7.45 11.05 1.81
CA ASP A 111 8.08 12.27 1.32
C ASP A 111 7.03 13.18 0.67
N ARG A 112 6.63 14.23 1.38
CA ARG A 112 5.71 15.27 0.88
C ARG A 112 6.33 16.16 -0.20
N SER A 113 7.64 16.07 -0.46
CA SER A 113 8.33 16.87 -1.48
C SER A 113 8.25 16.27 -2.88
N LEU A 114 8.05 14.95 -2.99
CA LEU A 114 7.67 14.29 -4.23
C LEU A 114 6.16 14.36 -4.37
N GLY A 115 5.68 15.55 -4.75
CA GLY A 115 4.27 15.79 -5.03
C GLY A 115 3.70 14.64 -5.86
N TYR A 116 2.72 13.94 -5.29
CA TYR A 116 1.81 13.09 -6.06
C TYR A 116 1.06 13.99 -7.03
N LEU A 117 1.70 14.31 -8.15
CA LEU A 117 1.04 14.83 -9.33
C LEU A 117 0.23 13.66 -9.88
N TYR A 118 -0.99 13.53 -9.35
CA TYR A 118 -2.11 13.02 -10.11
C TYR A 118 -2.25 13.93 -11.32
N PHE A 119 -1.54 13.64 -12.41
CA PHE A 119 -1.90 14.20 -13.70
C PHE A 119 -3.28 13.63 -14.04
N PRO A 120 -4.29 14.49 -14.29
CA PRO A 120 -5.57 14.02 -14.78
C PRO A 120 -5.34 13.31 -16.10
N VAL A 121 -5.85 12.09 -16.21
CA VAL A 121 -6.03 11.46 -17.53
C VAL A 121 -7.12 12.29 -18.20
N THR A 122 -6.77 12.89 -19.34
CA THR A 122 -7.60 13.80 -20.15
C THR A 122 -9.00 13.28 -20.39
#